data_AF-A0A534RKE3-F1
#
_entry.id   AF-A0A534RKE3-F1
#
_cell.length_a   1.000
_cell.length_b   1.000
_cell.length_c   1.000
_cell.angle_alpha   90.00
_cell.angle_beta   90.00
_cell.angle_gamma   90.00
#
_symmetry.space_group_name_H-M   'P 1'
#
loop_
_entity.id
_entity.type
_entity.pdbx_description
1 polymer ?
#
loop_
_entity_poly.entity_id
_entity_poly.type
_entity_poly.pdbx_seq_one_letter_code
_entity_poly.pdbx_strand_id
1 'polypeptide(L)'
;MLFCSLVLGIGNINWQAVGRELAAVGTAALTLPLHWLVTDPEFDAAARHRTPVVFVHGLLGNPTNFLAMRTYLAARGVRNFASFSYGPRLDYQRLAGELGDAIEGVSRATGCRQVDVVGHSLGGLVARYLTESHGRRLMRRLVTLGAPYYASGFRQQELAIFGEQDPLVAPPPDDLPGRIRVVPDTGHLGLLYHPAVWREVVRHLTRPHEVGRPIAPEVAEAA
;
A
#
# COMPACT_ATOMS: atom_id res chain seq x y z
N MET A 1 -30.81 44.75 3.52
CA MET A 1 -30.36 44.05 2.32
C MET A 1 -28.84 43.95 2.35
N LEU A 2 -28.29 42.86 2.91
CA LEU A 2 -26.85 42.57 2.87
C LEU A 2 -26.64 41.54 1.74
N PHE A 3 -25.94 41.93 0.68
CA PHE A 3 -25.51 41.02 -0.37
C PHE A 3 -24.33 40.18 0.15
N CYS A 4 -24.61 38.92 0.50
CA CYS A 4 -23.59 37.92 0.75
C CYS A 4 -23.05 37.45 -0.60
N SER A 5 -21.90 37.97 -1.02
CA SER A 5 -21.22 37.49 -2.23
C SER A 5 -20.53 36.17 -1.91
N LEU A 6 -21.18 35.07 -2.28
CA LEU A 6 -20.62 33.73 -2.30
C LEU A 6 -19.60 33.66 -3.45
N VAL A 7 -18.35 34.04 -3.19
CA VAL A 7 -17.24 33.70 -4.09
C VAL A 7 -16.96 32.21 -3.89
N LEU A 8 -17.59 31.38 -4.73
CA LEU A 8 -17.16 30.00 -4.96
C LEU A 8 -15.71 30.06 -5.46
N GLY A 9 -14.78 29.87 -4.55
CA GLY A 9 -13.37 29.70 -4.87
C GLY A 9 -13.22 28.41 -5.68
N ILE A 10 -13.24 28.55 -7.01
CA ILE A 10 -12.56 27.60 -7.89
C ILE A 10 -11.06 27.82 -7.62
N GLY A 11 -10.58 27.26 -6.51
CA GLY A 11 -9.18 27.35 -6.10
C GLY A 11 -8.28 26.77 -7.18
N ASN A 12 -7.13 27.41 -7.39
CA ASN A 12 -6.07 27.06 -8.36
C ASN A 12 -6.02 25.56 -8.68
N ILE A 13 -6.64 25.17 -9.81
CA ILE A 13 -6.53 23.82 -10.33
C ILE A 13 -5.08 23.62 -10.78
N ASN A 14 -4.36 22.74 -10.08
CA ASN A 14 -3.02 22.34 -10.50
C ASN A 14 -3.14 21.41 -11.72
N TRP A 15 -3.11 22.02 -12.92
CA TRP A 15 -3.22 21.30 -14.19
C TRP A 15 -2.12 20.26 -14.41
N GLN A 16 -0.97 20.40 -13.75
CA GLN A 16 0.08 19.38 -13.80
C GLN A 16 -0.31 18.14 -12.97
N ALA A 17 -0.90 18.33 -11.79
CA ALA A 17 -1.44 17.23 -10.98
C ALA A 17 -2.55 16.48 -11.74
N VAL A 18 -3.49 17.22 -12.33
CA VAL A 18 -4.58 16.65 -13.15
C VAL A 18 -4.00 15.86 -14.34
N GLY A 19 -3.03 16.44 -15.06
CA GLY A 19 -2.38 15.75 -16.18
C GLY A 19 -1.69 14.45 -15.77
N ARG A 20 -1.02 14.42 -14.62
CA ARG A 20 -0.36 13.21 -14.09
C ARG A 20 -1.36 12.14 -13.65
N GLU A 21 -2.46 12.52 -13.01
CA GLU A 21 -3.53 11.60 -12.66
C GLU A 21 -4.20 11.02 -13.91
N LEU A 22 -4.47 11.84 -14.93
CA LEU A 22 -4.99 11.35 -16.22
C LEU A 22 -4.03 10.36 -16.90
N ALA A 23 -2.72 10.62 -16.86
CA ALA A 23 -1.73 9.69 -17.36
C ALA A 23 -1.68 8.37 -16.56
N ALA A 24 -1.86 8.44 -15.25
CA ALA A 24 -1.94 7.26 -14.38
C ALA A 24 -3.22 6.44 -14.64
N VAL A 25 -4.37 7.10 -14.84
CA VAL A 25 -5.62 6.46 -15.27
C VAL A 25 -5.43 5.80 -16.65
N GLY A 26 -4.82 6.51 -17.60
CA GLY A 26 -4.52 5.97 -18.92
C GLY A 26 -3.63 4.73 -18.86
N THR A 27 -2.59 4.76 -18.03
CA THR A 27 -1.70 3.60 -17.80
C THR A 27 -2.47 2.44 -17.17
N ALA A 28 -3.27 2.68 -16.13
CA ALA A 28 -4.11 1.66 -15.52
C ALA A 28 -5.06 1.02 -16.56
N ALA A 29 -5.72 1.87 -17.37
CA ALA A 29 -6.64 1.43 -18.41
C ALA A 29 -5.96 0.57 -19.48
N LEU A 30 -4.75 0.92 -19.90
CA LEU A 30 -3.96 0.12 -20.84
C LEU A 30 -3.62 -1.28 -20.32
N THR A 31 -3.56 -1.46 -18.99
CA THR A 31 -3.27 -2.76 -18.39
C THR A 31 -4.51 -3.60 -18.10
N LEU A 32 -5.72 -3.03 -18.15
CA LEU A 32 -6.98 -3.75 -17.86
C LEU A 32 -7.17 -5.02 -18.69
N PRO A 33 -6.91 -5.05 -20.02
CA PRO A 33 -7.02 -6.27 -20.80
C PRO A 33 -6.08 -7.39 -20.32
N LEU A 34 -4.96 -7.03 -19.68
CA LEU A 34 -3.99 -7.97 -19.14
C LEU A 34 -4.45 -8.58 -17.81
N HIS A 35 -5.54 -8.11 -17.19
CA HIS A 35 -5.99 -8.65 -15.90
C HIS A 35 -6.25 -10.16 -15.95
N TRP A 36 -6.80 -10.67 -17.05
CA TRP A 36 -7.02 -12.10 -17.28
C TRP A 36 -5.73 -12.90 -17.55
N LEU A 37 -4.63 -12.21 -17.82
CA LEU A 37 -3.33 -12.80 -18.15
C LEU A 37 -2.30 -12.65 -17.01
N VAL A 38 -2.56 -11.80 -16.02
CA VAL A 38 -1.71 -11.68 -14.84
C VAL A 38 -1.95 -12.88 -13.94
N THR A 39 -1.11 -13.89 -14.10
CA THR A 39 -0.95 -14.97 -13.13
C THR A 39 0.18 -14.62 -12.19
N ASP A 40 0.02 -14.96 -10.91
CA ASP A 40 1.12 -14.85 -9.96
C ASP A 40 2.13 -15.97 -10.26
N PRO A 41 3.42 -15.64 -10.48
CA PRO A 41 4.42 -16.63 -10.80
C PRO A 41 4.60 -17.61 -9.64
N GLU A 42 5.04 -18.83 -9.94
CA GLU A 42 5.36 -19.82 -8.91
C GLU A 42 6.38 -19.26 -7.91
N PHE A 43 6.24 -19.69 -6.66
CA PHE A 43 7.10 -19.26 -5.58
C PHE A 43 8.55 -19.72 -5.79
N ASP A 44 9.47 -18.77 -5.88
CA ASP A 44 10.91 -19.00 -6.03
C ASP A 44 11.57 -19.01 -4.63
N ALA A 45 11.76 -20.21 -4.09
CA ALA A 45 12.44 -20.42 -2.80
C ALA A 45 13.93 -20.01 -2.82
N ALA A 46 14.55 -19.93 -4.01
CA ALA A 46 15.93 -19.50 -4.20
C ALA A 46 16.07 -17.97 -4.33
N ALA A 47 14.95 -17.23 -4.41
CA ALA A 47 14.97 -15.78 -4.48
C ALA A 47 15.74 -15.15 -3.31
N ARG A 48 16.48 -14.06 -3.58
CA ARG A 48 17.21 -13.32 -2.54
C ARG A 48 16.27 -12.76 -1.48
N HIS A 49 15.09 -12.29 -1.91
CA HIS A 49 13.99 -11.93 -1.04
C HIS A 49 12.96 -13.06 -1.03
N ARG A 50 13.03 -13.93 -0.01
CA ARG A 50 12.16 -15.13 0.08
C ARG A 50 10.76 -14.84 0.61
N THR A 51 10.57 -13.73 1.32
CA THR A 51 9.26 -13.35 1.87
C THR A 51 8.29 -13.04 0.72
N PRO A 52 7.10 -13.66 0.65
CA PRO A 52 6.11 -13.30 -0.36
C PRO A 52 5.67 -11.86 -0.19
N VAL A 53 5.42 -11.16 -1.30
CA VAL A 53 4.89 -9.79 -1.30
C VAL A 53 3.48 -9.82 -1.85
N VAL A 54 2.49 -9.54 -0.99
CA VAL A 54 1.08 -9.51 -1.36
C VAL A 54 0.68 -8.07 -1.73
N PHE A 55 0.15 -7.90 -2.95
CA PHE A 55 -0.37 -6.62 -3.41
C PHE A 55 -1.87 -6.52 -3.17
N VAL A 56 -2.32 -5.38 -2.66
CA VAL A 56 -3.72 -5.10 -2.32
C VAL A 56 -4.16 -3.81 -3.01
N HIS A 57 -5.02 -3.94 -4.02
CA HIS A 57 -5.51 -2.79 -4.78
C HIS A 57 -6.51 -1.94 -3.99
N GLY A 58 -6.76 -0.72 -4.44
CA GLY A 58 -7.78 0.18 -3.89
C GLY A 58 -9.19 -0.08 -4.44
N LEU A 59 -10.14 0.79 -4.09
CA LEU A 59 -11.51 0.75 -4.61
C LEU A 59 -11.52 0.88 -6.14
N LEU A 60 -12.35 0.08 -6.83
CA LEU A 60 -12.41 -0.03 -8.30
C LEU A 60 -11.07 -0.46 -8.97
N GLY A 61 -10.06 -0.81 -8.17
CA GLY A 61 -8.79 -1.30 -8.66
C GLY A 61 -8.80 -2.77 -9.01
N ASN A 62 -7.66 -3.25 -9.49
CA ASN A 62 -7.39 -4.66 -9.72
C ASN A 62 -5.85 -4.91 -9.67
N PRO A 63 -5.37 -6.16 -9.70
CA PRO A 63 -3.94 -6.49 -9.64
C PRO A 63 -3.04 -5.82 -10.67
N THR A 64 -3.54 -5.47 -11.86
CA THR A 64 -2.72 -4.89 -12.94
C THR A 64 -2.19 -3.51 -12.59
N ASN A 65 -2.82 -2.80 -11.65
CA ASN A 65 -2.36 -1.54 -11.09
C ASN A 65 -0.91 -1.60 -10.58
N PHE A 66 -0.46 -2.79 -10.14
CA PHE A 66 0.88 -2.99 -9.63
C PHE A 66 1.85 -3.58 -10.66
N LEU A 67 1.44 -3.81 -11.91
CA LEU A 67 2.27 -4.54 -12.89
C LEU A 67 3.62 -3.86 -13.12
N ALA A 68 3.63 -2.55 -13.38
CA ALA A 68 4.86 -1.79 -13.57
C ALA A 68 5.77 -1.83 -12.32
N MET A 69 5.17 -1.71 -11.13
CA MET A 69 5.89 -1.82 -9.86
C MET A 69 6.48 -3.20 -9.66
N ARG A 70 5.71 -4.28 -9.91
CA ARG A 70 6.16 -5.67 -9.84
C ARG A 70 7.36 -5.90 -10.75
N THR A 71 7.31 -5.43 -11.99
CA THR A 71 8.45 -5.52 -12.93
C THR A 71 9.69 -4.79 -12.38
N TYR A 72 9.51 -3.58 -11.84
CA TYR A 72 10.62 -2.81 -11.27
C TYR A 72 11.24 -3.48 -10.03
N LEU A 73 10.42 -4.06 -9.15
CA LEU A 73 10.83 -4.81 -7.96
C LEU A 73 11.56 -6.11 -8.34
N ALA A 74 11.04 -6.86 -9.32
CA ALA A 74 11.65 -8.10 -9.82
C ALA A 74 13.04 -7.86 -10.40
N ALA A 75 13.22 -6.77 -11.16
CA ALA A 75 14.53 -6.35 -11.68
C ALA A 75 15.55 -6.02 -10.58
N ARG A 76 15.09 -5.82 -9.32
CA ARG A 76 15.92 -5.54 -8.14
C ARG A 76 15.97 -6.70 -7.14
N GLY A 77 15.52 -7.88 -7.56
CA GLY A 77 15.61 -9.11 -6.77
C GLY A 77 14.52 -9.29 -5.72
N VAL A 78 13.50 -8.42 -5.67
CA VAL A 78 12.27 -8.66 -4.92
C VAL A 78 11.33 -9.45 -5.84
N ARG A 79 11.06 -10.71 -5.49
CA ARG A 79 10.21 -11.63 -6.27
C ARG A 79 9.09 -12.18 -5.36
N ASN A 80 8.45 -13.29 -5.75
CA ASN A 80 7.43 -14.00 -4.96
C ASN A 80 6.19 -13.13 -4.71
N PHE A 81 5.59 -12.66 -5.79
CA PHE A 81 4.44 -11.79 -5.75
C PHE A 81 3.14 -12.59 -5.67
N ALA A 82 2.22 -12.15 -4.83
CA ALA A 82 0.84 -12.59 -4.80
C ALA A 82 -0.09 -11.38 -4.88
N SER A 83 -1.32 -11.56 -5.32
CA SER A 83 -2.32 -10.50 -5.38
C SER A 83 -3.57 -10.87 -4.60
N PHE A 84 -4.05 -9.97 -3.74
CA PHE A 84 -5.38 -10.08 -3.14
C PHE A 84 -6.34 -9.20 -3.92
N SER A 85 -7.34 -9.83 -4.55
CA SER A 85 -8.33 -9.15 -5.39
C SER A 85 -9.71 -9.23 -4.77
N TYR A 86 -10.47 -8.14 -4.83
CA TYR A 86 -11.83 -8.07 -4.29
C TYR A 86 -12.71 -7.17 -5.16
N GLY A 87 -14.01 -7.48 -5.22
CA GLY A 87 -15.00 -6.64 -5.88
C GLY A 87 -15.20 -5.29 -5.18
N PRO A 88 -15.87 -4.31 -5.82
CA PRO A 88 -15.99 -2.94 -5.30
C PRO A 88 -16.82 -2.90 -4.01
N ARG A 89 -16.13 -2.87 -2.87
CA ARG A 89 -16.72 -2.87 -1.51
C ARG A 89 -15.93 -1.92 -0.62
N LEU A 90 -16.62 -1.29 0.33
CA LEU A 90 -16.04 -0.36 1.31
C LEU A 90 -15.90 -0.94 2.72
N ASP A 91 -16.45 -2.13 2.97
CA ASP A 91 -16.35 -2.84 4.25
C ASP A 91 -14.93 -3.38 4.45
N TYR A 92 -14.03 -2.50 4.88
CA TYR A 92 -12.61 -2.80 5.00
C TYR A 92 -12.32 -3.79 6.13
N GLN A 93 -13.18 -3.87 7.16
CA GLN A 93 -13.03 -4.85 8.24
C GLN A 93 -13.27 -6.26 7.74
N ARG A 94 -14.32 -6.47 6.95
CA ARG A 94 -14.56 -7.77 6.33
C ARG A 94 -13.47 -8.13 5.31
N LEU A 95 -13.07 -7.17 4.48
CA LEU A 95 -11.96 -7.35 3.54
C LEU A 95 -10.65 -7.69 4.26
N ALA A 96 -10.43 -7.17 5.47
CA ALA A 96 -9.24 -7.50 6.24
C ALA A 96 -9.25 -8.95 6.73
N GLY A 97 -10.42 -9.48 7.13
CA GLY A 97 -10.59 -10.91 7.42
C GLY A 97 -10.27 -11.77 6.19
N GLU A 98 -10.86 -11.43 5.04
CA GLU A 98 -10.61 -12.11 3.76
C GLU A 98 -9.12 -12.05 3.34
N LEU A 99 -8.45 -10.90 3.57
CA LEU A 99 -7.01 -10.75 3.35
C LEU A 99 -6.19 -11.63 4.30
N GLY A 100 -6.60 -11.75 5.57
CA GLY A 100 -5.98 -12.63 6.54
C GLY A 100 -5.98 -14.08 6.07
N ASP A 101 -7.12 -14.59 5.63
CA ASP A 101 -7.27 -15.94 5.09
C ASP A 101 -6.40 -16.15 3.85
N ALA A 102 -6.34 -15.16 2.96
CA ALA A 102 -5.49 -15.20 1.77
C ALA A 102 -3.99 -15.25 2.13
N ILE A 103 -3.55 -14.46 3.09
CA ILE A 103 -2.16 -14.47 3.59
C ILE A 103 -1.81 -15.81 4.23
N GLU A 104 -2.73 -16.41 4.99
CA GLU A 104 -2.53 -17.74 5.55
C GLU A 104 -2.45 -18.82 4.45
N GLY A 105 -3.23 -18.69 3.37
CA GLY A 105 -3.10 -19.50 2.16
C GLY A 105 -1.72 -19.40 1.52
N VAL A 106 -1.23 -18.18 1.30
CA VAL A 106 0.14 -17.92 0.77
C VAL A 106 1.20 -18.51 1.71
N SER A 107 1.03 -18.33 3.01
CA SER A 107 1.97 -18.84 4.03
C SER A 107 2.05 -20.37 4.01
N ARG A 108 0.91 -21.06 3.88
CA ARG A 108 0.85 -22.53 3.73
C ARG A 108 1.49 -23.00 2.43
N ALA A 109 1.22 -22.33 1.32
CA ALA A 109 1.75 -22.71 0.01
C ALA A 109 3.26 -22.50 -0.12
N THR A 110 3.80 -21.49 0.56
CA THR A 110 5.22 -21.10 0.44
C THR A 110 6.09 -21.56 1.62
N GLY A 111 5.48 -22.01 2.71
CA GLY A 111 6.17 -22.32 3.97
C GLY A 111 6.68 -21.08 4.74
N CYS A 112 6.41 -19.86 4.24
CA CYS A 112 6.80 -18.63 4.92
C CYS A 112 5.82 -18.31 6.05
N ARG A 113 6.34 -17.95 7.24
CA ARG A 113 5.51 -17.65 8.42
C ARG A 113 4.81 -16.29 8.36
N GLN A 114 5.32 -15.39 7.53
CA GLN A 114 4.84 -14.02 7.37
C GLN A 114 5.02 -13.60 5.91
N VAL A 115 4.24 -12.61 5.49
CA VAL A 115 4.38 -11.94 4.19
C VAL A 115 4.74 -10.47 4.37
N ASP A 116 5.22 -9.84 3.30
CA ASP A 116 5.18 -8.39 3.17
C ASP A 116 3.93 -7.98 2.38
N VAL A 117 3.41 -6.79 2.63
CA VAL A 117 2.22 -6.29 1.93
C VAL A 117 2.45 -4.90 1.37
N VAL A 118 1.99 -4.68 0.15
CA VAL A 118 1.92 -3.36 -0.49
C VAL A 118 0.45 -3.06 -0.81
N GLY A 119 -0.14 -2.11 -0.10
CA GLY A 119 -1.54 -1.72 -0.26
C GLY A 119 -1.67 -0.30 -0.81
N HIS A 120 -2.52 -0.12 -1.82
CA HIS A 120 -2.86 1.20 -2.35
C HIS A 120 -4.25 1.64 -1.88
N SER A 121 -4.39 2.90 -1.47
CA SER A 121 -5.67 3.49 -1.10
C SER A 121 -6.42 2.62 -0.06
N LEU A 122 -7.66 2.24 -0.33
CA LEU A 122 -8.45 1.30 0.48
C LEU A 122 -7.69 0.01 0.80
N GLY A 123 -6.91 -0.55 -0.12
CA GLY A 123 -6.14 -1.76 0.11
C GLY A 123 -5.07 -1.61 1.19
N GLY A 124 -4.50 -0.41 1.31
CA GLY A 124 -3.60 -0.08 2.42
C GLY A 124 -4.32 0.03 3.76
N LEU A 125 -5.55 0.56 3.78
CA LEU A 125 -6.39 0.62 4.98
C LEU A 125 -6.79 -0.78 5.45
N VAL A 126 -7.21 -1.65 4.52
CA VAL A 126 -7.51 -3.07 4.79
C VAL A 126 -6.30 -3.77 5.43
N ALA A 127 -5.12 -3.63 4.84
CA ALA A 127 -3.88 -4.21 5.35
C ALA A 127 -3.47 -3.63 6.71
N ARG A 128 -3.70 -2.32 6.94
CA ARG A 128 -3.44 -1.69 8.23
C ARG A 128 -4.37 -2.23 9.31
N TYR A 129 -5.67 -2.30 9.05
CA TYR A 129 -6.64 -2.85 10.01
C TYR A 129 -6.32 -4.32 10.37
N LEU A 130 -5.91 -5.13 9.39
CA LEU A 130 -5.44 -6.50 9.65
C LEU A 130 -4.22 -6.52 10.58
N THR A 131 -3.25 -5.63 10.34
CA THR A 131 -2.05 -5.51 11.17
C THR A 131 -2.38 -5.07 12.60
N GLU A 132 -3.38 -4.21 12.80
CA GLU A 132 -3.79 -3.77 14.14
C GLU A 132 -4.52 -4.84 14.91
N SER A 133 -5.35 -5.64 14.24
CA SER A 133 -6.11 -6.72 14.87
C SER A 133 -5.27 -7.97 15.17
N HIS A 134 -4.19 -8.21 14.42
CA HIS A 134 -3.38 -9.43 14.54
C HIS A 134 -1.91 -9.19 14.92
N GLY A 135 -1.53 -7.93 15.15
CA GLY A 135 -0.17 -7.51 15.40
C GLY A 135 0.78 -7.91 14.27
N ARG A 136 2.00 -8.31 14.63
CA ARG A 136 3.03 -8.72 13.65
C ARG A 136 2.85 -10.15 13.14
N ARG A 137 1.83 -10.90 13.56
CA ARG A 137 1.76 -12.36 13.32
C ARG A 137 1.78 -12.72 11.84
N LEU A 138 1.00 -12.01 11.02
CA LEU A 138 0.82 -12.31 9.60
C LEU A 138 1.73 -11.50 8.68
N MET A 139 2.09 -10.28 9.10
CA MET A 139 2.73 -9.29 8.23
C MET A 139 4.06 -8.84 8.81
N ARG A 140 5.14 -9.14 8.08
CA ARG A 140 6.51 -8.75 8.43
C ARG A 140 6.73 -7.26 8.18
N ARG A 141 6.27 -6.76 7.02
CA ARG A 141 6.32 -5.35 6.61
C ARG A 141 5.05 -4.94 5.89
N LEU A 142 4.67 -3.70 6.10
CA LEU A 142 3.57 -3.05 5.38
C LEU A 142 4.11 -1.82 4.65
N VAL A 143 3.73 -1.67 3.38
CA VAL A 143 3.82 -0.41 2.65
C VAL A 143 2.41 0.03 2.30
N THR A 144 2.06 1.27 2.64
CA THR A 144 0.81 1.89 2.23
C THR A 144 1.08 3.02 1.25
N LEU A 145 0.30 3.08 0.17
CA LEU A 145 0.41 4.09 -0.89
C LEU A 145 -0.91 4.90 -0.91
N GLY A 146 -0.88 6.14 -0.40
CA GLY A 146 -2.05 7.02 -0.38
C GLY A 146 -3.22 6.43 0.41
N ALA A 147 -2.95 5.65 1.46
CA ALA A 147 -4.01 4.99 2.22
C ALA A 147 -4.53 5.90 3.35
N PRO A 148 -5.86 6.01 3.56
CA PRO A 148 -6.43 6.67 4.74
C PRO A 148 -5.83 6.10 6.02
N TYR A 149 -5.63 6.92 7.06
CA TYR A 149 -4.89 6.54 8.27
C TYR A 149 -5.53 7.02 9.58
N TYR A 150 -5.10 6.39 10.67
CA TYR A 150 -5.57 6.71 12.02
C TYR A 150 -4.72 7.84 12.62
N ALA A 151 -5.36 8.71 13.41
CA ALA A 151 -4.68 9.81 14.09
C ALA A 151 -3.68 9.34 15.17
N SER A 152 -3.72 8.06 15.57
CA SER A 152 -2.77 7.46 16.50
C SER A 152 -1.38 7.21 15.88
N GLY A 153 -1.23 7.39 14.57
CA GLY A 153 0.02 7.24 13.84
C GLY A 153 0.20 5.86 13.21
N PHE A 154 1.45 5.54 12.83
CA PHE A 154 1.76 4.35 12.04
C PHE A 154 2.53 3.31 12.85
N ARG A 155 2.26 2.03 12.56
CA ARG A 155 2.96 0.92 13.22
C ARG A 155 4.42 0.88 12.79
N GLN A 156 5.28 0.37 13.66
CA GLN A 156 6.72 0.31 13.36
C GLN A 156 6.98 -0.41 12.04
N GLN A 157 6.37 -1.57 11.74
CA GLN A 157 6.64 -2.26 10.48
C GLN A 157 6.09 -1.59 9.21
N GLU A 158 5.32 -0.50 9.35
CA GLU A 158 4.72 0.24 8.25
C GLU A 158 5.69 1.28 7.67
N LEU A 159 5.65 1.44 6.34
CA LEU A 159 6.11 2.61 5.60
C LEU A 159 4.90 3.20 4.88
N ALA A 160 4.50 4.41 5.27
CA ALA A 160 3.39 5.13 4.65
C ALA A 160 3.91 6.14 3.64
N ILE A 161 3.46 6.03 2.39
CA ILE A 161 3.88 6.89 1.28
C ILE A 161 2.66 7.66 0.76
N PHE A 162 2.75 8.98 0.76
CA PHE A 162 1.70 9.88 0.30
C PHE A 162 2.18 10.71 -0.89
N GLY A 163 1.26 11.08 -1.77
CA GLY A 163 1.50 12.08 -2.79
C GLY A 163 1.28 13.47 -2.20
N GLU A 164 2.19 14.41 -2.45
CA GLU A 164 2.03 15.81 -2.01
C GLU A 164 0.74 16.44 -2.56
N GLN A 165 0.34 16.04 -3.77
CA GLN A 165 -0.79 16.59 -4.50
C GLN A 165 -1.94 15.57 -4.60
N ASP A 166 -2.02 14.63 -3.65
CA ASP A 166 -3.05 13.61 -3.59
C ASP A 166 -4.44 14.25 -3.31
N PRO A 167 -5.39 14.21 -4.26
CA PRO A 167 -6.69 14.86 -4.10
C PRO A 167 -7.66 14.05 -3.23
N LEU A 168 -7.33 12.80 -2.87
CA LEU A 168 -8.21 11.90 -2.12
C LEU A 168 -7.76 11.72 -0.68
N VAL A 169 -6.46 11.59 -0.47
CA VAL A 169 -5.87 11.36 0.85
C VAL A 169 -4.71 12.31 1.04
N ALA A 170 -4.98 13.41 1.75
CA ALA A 170 -3.95 14.37 2.11
C ALA A 170 -2.83 13.70 2.94
N PRO A 171 -1.57 14.14 2.78
CA PRO A 171 -0.48 13.66 3.63
C PRO A 171 -0.74 14.03 5.11
N PRO A 172 -0.26 13.19 6.05
CA PRO A 172 -0.35 13.49 7.48
C PRO A 172 0.50 14.71 7.87
N PRO A 173 0.20 15.35 9.01
CA PRO A 173 1.06 16.38 9.57
C PRO A 173 2.42 15.80 9.97
N ASP A 174 3.46 16.65 9.97
CA ASP A 174 4.86 16.26 10.16
C ASP A 174 5.17 15.65 11.54
N ASP A 175 4.32 15.90 12.53
CA ASP A 175 4.48 15.43 13.92
C ASP A 175 3.89 14.04 14.17
N LEU A 176 3.19 13.45 13.20
CA LEU A 176 2.58 12.14 13.36
C LEU A 176 3.65 11.04 13.43
N PRO A 177 3.69 10.20 14.49
CA PRO A 177 4.75 9.22 14.66
C PRO A 177 4.66 8.11 13.61
N GLY A 178 5.78 7.77 12.99
CA GLY A 178 5.86 6.70 12.01
C GLY A 178 6.96 6.86 10.98
N ARG A 179 7.04 5.91 10.04
CA ARG A 179 7.87 6.05 8.84
C ARG A 179 7.01 6.58 7.71
N ILE A 180 7.06 7.89 7.51
CA ILE A 180 6.24 8.59 6.52
C ILE A 180 7.15 9.14 5.41
N ARG A 181 6.67 9.05 4.16
CA ARG A 181 7.30 9.67 2.99
C ARG A 181 6.25 10.40 2.17
N VAL A 182 6.44 11.69 1.97
CA VAL A 182 5.64 12.48 1.04
C VAL A 182 6.44 12.65 -0.25
N VAL A 183 5.87 12.29 -1.39
CA VAL A 183 6.52 12.39 -2.70
C VAL A 183 6.02 13.65 -3.40
N PRO A 184 6.93 14.59 -3.75
CA PRO A 184 6.53 15.84 -4.38
C PRO A 184 5.91 15.61 -5.76
N ASP A 185 5.06 16.54 -6.18
CA ASP A 185 4.40 16.53 -7.49
C ASP A 185 3.65 15.23 -7.84
N THR A 186 3.25 14.46 -6.84
CA THR A 186 2.63 13.14 -7.04
C THR A 186 1.21 13.16 -6.51
N GLY A 187 0.26 12.70 -7.32
CA GLY A 187 -1.14 12.49 -6.93
C GLY A 187 -1.42 11.05 -6.50
N HIS A 188 -2.69 10.74 -6.29
CA HIS A 188 -3.15 9.47 -5.71
C HIS A 188 -2.78 8.24 -6.55
N LEU A 189 -3.09 8.25 -7.85
CA LEU A 189 -2.74 7.16 -8.76
C LEU A 189 -1.30 7.26 -9.22
N GLY A 190 -0.73 8.47 -9.25
CA GLY A 190 0.69 8.69 -9.52
C GLY A 190 1.61 7.87 -8.62
N LEU A 191 1.21 7.60 -7.37
CA LEU A 191 1.96 6.76 -6.43
C LEU A 191 2.25 5.34 -6.96
N LEU A 192 1.35 4.77 -7.77
CA LEU A 192 1.54 3.43 -8.35
C LEU A 192 2.61 3.40 -9.44
N TYR A 193 2.89 4.55 -10.07
CA TYR A 193 3.71 4.66 -11.28
C TYR A 193 4.98 5.49 -11.09
N HIS A 194 5.20 6.07 -9.91
CA HIS A 194 6.31 6.98 -9.67
C HIS A 194 7.60 6.23 -9.26
N PRO A 195 8.73 6.36 -9.99
CA PRO A 195 9.96 5.61 -9.69
C PRO A 195 10.55 5.88 -8.30
N ALA A 196 10.36 7.07 -7.73
CA ALA A 196 10.79 7.34 -6.35
C ALA A 196 10.03 6.48 -5.34
N VAL A 197 8.72 6.26 -5.55
CA VAL A 197 7.91 5.37 -4.71
C VAL A 197 8.46 3.95 -4.80
N TRP A 198 8.69 3.45 -6.00
CA TRP A 198 9.22 2.09 -6.19
C TRP A 198 10.60 1.88 -5.53
N ARG A 199 11.46 2.91 -5.53
CA ARG A 199 12.74 2.87 -4.79
C ARG A 199 12.54 2.76 -3.29
N GLU A 200 11.60 3.52 -2.72
CA GLU A 200 11.27 3.43 -1.29
C GLU A 200 10.69 2.05 -0.94
N VAL A 201 9.80 1.51 -1.78
CA VAL A 201 9.24 0.17 -1.63
C VAL A 201 10.36 -0.87 -1.58
N VAL A 202 11.24 -0.92 -2.59
CA VAL A 202 12.37 -1.86 -2.60
C VAL A 202 13.21 -1.71 -1.35
N ARG A 203 13.59 -0.47 -1.00
CA ARG A 203 14.42 -0.21 0.18
C ARG A 203 13.77 -0.74 1.45
N HIS A 204 12.47 -0.55 1.64
CA HIS A 204 11.77 -1.04 2.83
C HIS A 204 11.68 -2.57 2.85
N LEU A 205 11.30 -3.18 1.73
CA LEU A 205 11.14 -4.64 1.60
C LEU A 205 12.47 -5.39 1.74
N THR A 206 13.60 -4.80 1.31
CA THR A 206 14.92 -5.45 1.36
C THR A 206 15.81 -5.02 2.52
N ARG A 207 15.34 -4.13 3.42
CA ARG A 207 16.09 -3.79 4.64
C ARG A 207 16.46 -5.07 5.41
N PRO A 208 17.66 -5.15 6.01
CA PRO A 208 17.98 -6.23 6.94
C PRO A 208 16.92 -6.34 8.03
N HIS A 209 16.66 -7.56 8.50
CA HIS A 209 15.84 -7.72 9.69
C HIS A 209 16.65 -7.19 10.88
N GLU A 210 16.11 -6.26 11.67
CA GLU A 210 16.73 -5.85 12.93
C GLU A 210 16.67 -7.06 13.87
N VAL A 211 17.75 -7.82 13.93
CA VAL A 211 17.93 -8.88 14.92
C VAL A 211 18.14 -8.21 16.28
N GLY A 212 17.23 -8.44 17.23
CA GLY A 212 17.53 -8.26 18.65
C GLY A 212 17.17 -6.91 19.28
N ARG A 213 15.92 -6.47 19.18
CA ARG A 213 15.31 -5.74 20.31
C ARG A 213 14.25 -6.65 20.93
N PRO A 214 14.36 -7.00 22.23
CA PRO A 214 13.32 -7.76 22.90
C PRO A 214 11.96 -7.10 22.66
N ILE A 215 10.99 -7.87 22.22
CA ILE A 215 9.59 -7.45 22.25
C ILE A 215 9.28 -7.34 23.74
N ALA A 216 9.23 -6.12 24.26
CA ALA A 216 8.72 -5.90 25.62
C ALA A 216 7.32 -6.51 25.66
N PRO A 217 6.98 -7.32 26.69
CA PRO A 217 5.63 -7.80 26.84
C PRO A 217 4.72 -6.57 26.87
N GLU A 218 3.73 -6.57 25.98
CA GLU A 218 2.63 -5.62 26.01
C GLU A 218 2.05 -5.72 27.42
N VAL A 219 2.17 -4.64 28.19
CA VAL A 219 1.69 -4.59 29.57
C VAL A 219 0.21 -4.89 29.49
N ALA A 220 -0.19 -6.05 29.99
CA ALA A 220 -1.58 -6.33 30.32
C ALA A 220 -1.97 -5.30 31.38
N GLU A 221 -2.56 -4.19 30.94
CA GLU A 221 -3.12 -3.21 31.83
C GLU A 221 -4.38 -3.84 32.44
N ALA A 222 -4.28 -4.08 33.73
CA ALA A 222 -5.34 -4.63 34.55
C ALA A 222 -6.51 -3.64 34.65
N ALA A 223 -7.71 -4.11 34.33
CA ALA A 223 -8.99 -3.71 34.93
C ALA A 223 -10.03 -4.80 34.66
#